data_AF-A0A2L2WJ39-F1
#
_entry.id   AF-A0A2L2WJ39-F1
#
_cell.length_a   1.000
_cell.length_b   1.000
_cell.length_c   1.000
_cell.angle_alpha   90.00
_cell.angle_beta   90.00
_cell.angle_gamma   90.00
#
_symmetry.space_group_name_H-M   'P 1'
#
loop_
_entity.id
_entity.type
_entity.pdbx_description
1 polymer ?
#
loop_
_entity_poly.entity_id
_entity_poly.type
_entity_poly.pdbx_seq_one_letter_code
_entity_poly.pdbx_strand_id
1 'polypeptide(L)'
;MRIYYWGIAFGLCLLTACDDVDAIFIPEERAEAEVTVVCSINGPGDNGYNDAALRGVIGFGQRTGTQLSIIHPADTDEAVRVTEEWKRSTAGKRPRLLILAGSDYETVARERCGGLADNQRALFFEGGWGLLDRVSTFSICRNGTAYLVGCMAQGCPEAHIVKACLGDMVVEEAASAFASGYMKYSAGGSLEVHTLASDYTGYAMPDSTYRMMARVDADNPCG
;
A
#
# COMPACT_ATOMS: atom_id res chain seq x y z
N MET A 1 -57.64 -47.81 -8.11
CA MET A 1 -58.58 -47.00 -7.33
C MET A 1 -57.98 -45.60 -7.22
N ARG A 2 -58.76 -44.55 -7.56
CA ARG A 2 -58.40 -43.12 -7.58
C ARG A 2 -57.67 -42.70 -6.27
N ILE A 3 -56.81 -41.68 -6.23
CA ILE A 3 -57.13 -40.24 -6.32
C ILE A 3 -55.81 -39.44 -6.47
N TYR A 4 -55.83 -38.41 -7.33
CA TYR A 4 -54.86 -37.31 -7.41
C TYR A 4 -55.09 -36.28 -6.30
N TYR A 5 -54.03 -35.68 -5.73
CA TYR A 5 -54.08 -34.28 -5.29
C TYR A 5 -52.76 -33.55 -5.58
N TRP A 6 -52.87 -32.56 -6.45
CA TRP A 6 -51.92 -31.47 -6.66
C TRP A 6 -52.04 -30.43 -5.54
N GLY A 7 -50.89 -29.84 -5.16
CA GLY A 7 -50.77 -28.43 -4.76
C GLY A 7 -50.95 -28.10 -3.26
N ILE A 8 -49.93 -27.47 -2.66
CA ILE A 8 -49.85 -26.02 -2.35
C ILE A 8 -48.69 -25.73 -1.37
N ALA A 9 -47.94 -24.66 -1.70
CA ALA A 9 -47.07 -23.79 -0.87
C ALA A 9 -45.86 -24.43 -0.16
N PHE A 10 -44.62 -24.20 -0.59
CA PHE A 10 -43.87 -22.93 -0.48
C PHE A 10 -43.97 -22.30 0.91
N GLY A 11 -43.10 -22.75 1.82
CA GLY A 11 -42.90 -22.22 3.15
C GLY A 11 -41.43 -21.95 3.39
N LEU A 12 -40.94 -20.88 2.78
CA LEU A 12 -39.65 -20.25 3.03
C LEU A 12 -39.62 -19.78 4.50
N CYS A 13 -38.99 -20.56 5.39
CA CYS A 13 -38.55 -20.05 6.69
C CYS A 13 -37.06 -19.71 6.58
N LEU A 14 -36.83 -18.47 6.14
CA LEU A 14 -35.64 -17.69 6.38
C LEU A 14 -35.30 -17.77 7.88
N LEU A 15 -34.29 -18.57 8.23
CA LEU A 15 -33.54 -18.32 9.46
C LEU A 15 -32.57 -17.18 9.15
N THR A 16 -33.08 -15.97 9.37
CA THR A 16 -32.30 -14.75 9.54
C THR A 16 -31.39 -14.93 10.75
N ALA A 17 -30.08 -15.08 10.52
CA ALA A 17 -29.06 -14.85 11.53
C ALA A 17 -28.60 -13.40 11.41
N CYS A 18 -28.79 -12.65 12.49
CA CYS A 18 -28.39 -11.26 12.68
C CYS A 18 -26.87 -11.11 12.81
N ASP A 19 -26.33 -10.18 12.01
CA ASP A 19 -25.29 -9.16 12.26
C ASP A 19 -24.13 -9.48 13.21
N ASP A 20 -22.89 -9.48 12.70
CA ASP A 20 -22.02 -8.29 12.69
C ASP A 20 -20.62 -8.65 12.13
N VAL A 21 -20.51 -8.72 10.81
CA VAL A 21 -19.23 -8.57 10.09
C VAL A 21 -19.58 -8.25 8.65
N ASP A 22 -19.27 -7.05 8.20
CA ASP A 22 -19.34 -6.60 6.80
C ASP A 22 -18.32 -7.38 5.94
N ALA A 23 -18.48 -8.70 5.83
CA ALA A 23 -17.86 -9.49 4.78
C ALA A 23 -18.71 -9.29 3.52
N ILE A 24 -18.39 -8.24 2.77
CA ILE A 24 -19.07 -7.92 1.51
C ILE A 24 -18.65 -8.95 0.47
N PHE A 25 -19.42 -10.04 0.36
CA PHE A 25 -19.30 -11.00 -0.73
C PHE A 25 -20.07 -10.45 -1.94
N ILE A 26 -19.37 -9.79 -2.87
CA ILE A 26 -19.98 -9.37 -4.15
C ILE A 26 -20.08 -10.62 -5.03
N PRO A 27 -21.28 -11.09 -5.42
CA PRO A 27 -21.40 -12.23 -6.30
C PRO A 27 -20.68 -11.98 -7.63
N GLU A 28 -19.85 -12.93 -8.05
CA GLU A 28 -18.98 -12.88 -9.23
C GLU A 28 -19.72 -12.54 -10.55
N GLU A 29 -21.03 -12.80 -10.60
CA GLU A 29 -21.90 -12.50 -11.75
C GLU A 29 -22.23 -11.00 -11.93
N ARG A 30 -22.02 -10.14 -10.92
CA ARG A 30 -22.35 -8.69 -10.99
C ARG A 30 -21.16 -7.75 -11.17
N ALA A 31 -19.94 -8.22 -10.98
CA ALA A 31 -18.77 -7.36 -11.08
C ALA A 31 -18.46 -7.01 -12.55
N GLU A 32 -18.50 -5.72 -12.88
CA GLU A 32 -18.15 -5.22 -14.23
C GLU A 32 -16.63 -5.12 -14.45
N ALA A 33 -15.84 -5.15 -13.38
CA ALA A 33 -14.38 -5.09 -13.40
C ALA A 33 -13.76 -5.82 -12.19
N GLU A 34 -12.48 -6.15 -12.32
CA GLU A 34 -11.68 -6.83 -11.29
C GLU A 34 -10.45 -6.00 -10.93
N VAL A 35 -10.11 -5.97 -9.63
CA VAL A 35 -8.88 -5.36 -9.12
C VAL A 35 -8.14 -6.40 -8.29
N THR A 36 -6.88 -6.60 -8.60
CA THR A 36 -5.95 -7.41 -7.80
C THR A 36 -4.91 -6.49 -7.18
N VAL A 37 -4.80 -6.48 -5.86
CA VAL A 37 -3.79 -5.71 -5.12
C VAL A 37 -2.70 -6.67 -4.66
N VAL A 38 -1.47 -6.41 -5.07
CA VAL A 38 -0.27 -6.99 -4.47
C VAL A 38 0.23 -5.98 -3.45
N CYS A 39 -0.03 -6.25 -2.17
CA CYS A 39 0.47 -5.45 -1.05
C CYS A 39 1.99 -5.45 -1.04
N SER A 40 2.63 -4.42 -0.49
CA SER A 40 4.06 -4.48 -0.19
C SER A 40 4.38 -5.66 0.74
N ILE A 41 5.65 -6.11 0.73
CA ILE A 41 6.09 -7.28 1.51
C ILE A 41 5.84 -7.10 3.01
N ASN A 42 5.95 -5.86 3.51
CA ASN A 42 5.67 -5.54 4.91
C ASN A 42 4.19 -5.62 5.28
N GLY A 43 3.30 -5.68 4.28
CA GLY A 43 1.89 -5.97 4.44
C GLY A 43 1.06 -4.85 5.11
N PRO A 44 -0.27 -5.07 5.23
CA PRO A 44 -1.15 -4.19 5.99
C PRO A 44 -0.91 -4.31 7.51
N GLY A 45 -1.42 -3.35 8.28
CA GLY A 45 -1.24 -3.25 9.73
C GLY A 45 -0.12 -2.30 10.16
N ASP A 46 0.41 -1.51 9.23
CA ASP A 46 1.45 -0.51 9.48
C ASP A 46 0.92 0.78 10.12
N ASN A 47 -0.41 0.90 10.30
CA ASN A 47 -1.13 2.12 10.71
C ASN A 47 -0.74 3.36 9.89
N GLY A 48 -0.29 3.14 8.66
CA GLY A 48 0.39 4.14 7.87
C GLY A 48 0.08 3.99 6.40
N TYR A 49 1.12 3.75 5.61
CA TYR A 49 1.07 3.79 4.16
C TYR A 49 0.20 2.68 3.57
N ASN A 50 0.46 1.43 3.97
CA ASN A 50 -0.24 0.26 3.45
C ASN A 50 -1.72 0.28 3.86
N ASP A 51 -2.02 0.65 5.11
CA ASP A 51 -3.40 0.75 5.58
C ASP A 51 -4.18 1.86 4.90
N ALA A 52 -3.56 3.01 4.63
CA ALA A 52 -4.20 4.10 3.89
C ALA A 52 -4.50 3.70 2.44
N ALA A 53 -3.54 3.07 1.76
CA ALA A 53 -3.69 2.56 0.41
C ALA A 53 -4.82 1.53 0.33
N LEU A 54 -4.80 0.53 1.21
CA LEU A 54 -5.78 -0.55 1.22
C LEU A 54 -7.19 -0.05 1.54
N ARG A 55 -7.34 0.88 2.49
CA ARG A 55 -8.62 1.54 2.80
C ARG A 55 -9.21 2.23 1.56
N GLY A 56 -8.37 2.89 0.76
CA GLY A 56 -8.77 3.51 -0.49
C GLY A 56 -9.32 2.51 -1.51
N VAL A 57 -8.61 1.39 -1.70
CA VAL A 57 -9.00 0.33 -2.65
C VAL A 57 -10.28 -0.39 -2.19
N ILE A 58 -10.37 -0.77 -0.92
CA ILE A 58 -11.57 -1.41 -0.36
C ILE A 58 -12.77 -0.47 -0.50
N GLY A 59 -12.62 0.80 -0.10
CA GLY A 59 -13.69 1.79 -0.23
C GLY A 59 -14.12 2.00 -1.69
N PHE A 60 -13.19 1.90 -2.66
CA PHE A 60 -13.54 1.90 -4.07
C PHE A 60 -14.43 0.70 -4.44
N GLY A 61 -14.00 -0.53 -4.14
CA GLY A 61 -14.77 -1.73 -4.45
C GLY A 61 -16.16 -1.75 -3.81
N GLN A 62 -16.28 -1.27 -2.56
CA GLN A 62 -17.57 -1.11 -1.88
C GLN A 62 -18.53 -0.19 -2.61
N ARG A 63 -18.04 0.94 -3.17
CA ARG A 63 -18.86 1.92 -3.88
C ARG A 63 -19.24 1.48 -5.28
N THR A 64 -18.38 0.74 -5.97
CA THR A 64 -18.54 0.40 -7.39
C THR A 64 -19.04 -1.02 -7.63
N GLY A 65 -19.03 -1.89 -6.62
CA GLY A 65 -19.30 -3.31 -6.82
C GLY A 65 -18.16 -4.05 -7.55
N THR A 66 -16.96 -3.45 -7.62
CA THR A 66 -15.79 -4.08 -8.24
C THR A 66 -15.31 -5.27 -7.43
N GLN A 67 -14.99 -6.38 -8.09
CA GLN A 67 -14.42 -7.55 -7.44
C GLN A 67 -12.97 -7.25 -7.03
N LEU A 68 -12.67 -7.43 -5.75
CA LEU A 68 -11.34 -7.20 -5.19
C LEU A 68 -10.67 -8.53 -4.82
N SER A 69 -9.40 -8.67 -5.18
CA SER A 69 -8.49 -9.69 -4.64
C SER A 69 -7.30 -8.98 -4.02
N ILE A 70 -6.93 -9.37 -2.79
CA ILE A 70 -5.81 -8.80 -2.05
C ILE A 70 -4.82 -9.92 -1.79
N ILE A 71 -3.58 -9.71 -2.20
CA ILE A 71 -2.48 -10.66 -2.11
C ILE A 71 -1.38 -10.00 -1.29
N HIS A 72 -1.00 -10.64 -0.18
CA HIS A 72 0.16 -10.26 0.61
C HIS A 72 1.28 -11.25 0.31
N PRO A 73 2.26 -10.88 -0.54
CA PRO A 73 3.36 -11.77 -0.88
C PRO A 73 4.35 -11.89 0.29
N ALA A 74 4.93 -13.08 0.47
CA ALA A 74 5.97 -13.34 1.46
C ALA A 74 7.29 -12.64 1.12
N ASP A 75 7.58 -12.47 -0.17
CA ASP A 75 8.80 -11.86 -0.68
C ASP A 75 8.59 -11.28 -2.11
N THR A 76 9.65 -10.66 -2.65
CA THR A 76 9.61 -10.10 -4.02
C THR A 76 9.45 -11.17 -5.09
N ASP A 77 9.98 -12.38 -4.89
CA ASP A 77 9.90 -13.47 -5.87
C ASP A 77 8.46 -13.96 -6.01
N GLU A 78 7.73 -14.05 -4.90
CA GLU A 78 6.30 -14.32 -4.91
C GLU A 78 5.51 -13.20 -5.60
N ALA A 79 5.84 -11.93 -5.36
CA ALA A 79 5.21 -10.81 -6.05
C ALA A 79 5.41 -10.87 -7.58
N VAL A 80 6.61 -11.27 -8.04
CA VAL A 80 6.91 -11.51 -9.46
C VAL A 80 6.04 -12.64 -10.00
N ARG A 81 5.96 -13.76 -9.28
CA ARG A 81 5.21 -14.96 -9.70
C ARG A 81 3.72 -14.66 -9.82
N VAL A 82 3.14 -13.96 -8.84
CA VAL A 82 1.76 -13.48 -8.84
C VAL A 82 1.49 -12.54 -10.01
N THR A 83 2.40 -11.60 -10.28
CA THR A 83 2.27 -10.65 -11.40
C THR A 83 2.24 -11.36 -12.75
N GLU A 84 3.13 -12.33 -12.94
CA GLU A 84 3.20 -13.13 -14.17
C GLU A 84 1.97 -14.02 -14.36
N GLU A 85 1.49 -14.65 -13.29
CA GLU A 85 0.27 -15.46 -13.32
C GLU A 85 -0.97 -14.61 -13.63
N TRP A 86 -1.10 -13.46 -12.97
CA TRP A 86 -2.20 -12.52 -13.21
C TRP A 86 -2.25 -12.06 -14.66
N LYS A 87 -1.07 -11.77 -15.25
CA LYS A 87 -0.91 -11.36 -16.65
C LYS A 87 -1.26 -12.49 -17.62
N ARG A 88 -0.83 -13.72 -17.35
CA ARG A 88 -1.14 -14.91 -18.19
C ARG A 88 -2.60 -15.33 -18.09
N SER A 89 -3.26 -15.02 -16.98
CA SER A 89 -4.69 -15.24 -16.84
C SER A 89 -5.43 -14.35 -17.85
N THR A 90 -5.91 -14.97 -18.93
CA THR A 90 -6.74 -14.34 -19.96
C THR A 90 -8.22 -14.61 -19.74
N ALA A 91 -8.60 -15.08 -18.56
CA ALA A 91 -9.99 -15.38 -18.25
C ALA A 91 -10.84 -14.10 -18.29
N GLY A 92 -11.88 -14.12 -19.12
CA GLY A 92 -12.89 -13.06 -19.21
C GLY A 92 -12.51 -11.87 -20.09
N LYS A 93 -13.55 -11.20 -20.62
CA LYS A 93 -13.43 -9.94 -21.37
C LYS A 93 -13.52 -8.69 -20.48
N ARG A 94 -13.68 -8.89 -19.17
CA ARG A 94 -13.87 -7.80 -18.20
C ARG A 94 -12.58 -6.99 -18.06
N PRO A 95 -12.66 -5.68 -17.82
CA PRO A 95 -11.51 -4.87 -17.40
C PRO A 95 -10.89 -5.40 -16.11
N ARG A 96 -9.56 -5.49 -16.07
CA ARG A 96 -8.78 -6.00 -14.94
C ARG A 96 -7.65 -5.03 -14.62
N LEU A 97 -7.49 -4.71 -13.34
CA LEU A 97 -6.42 -3.85 -12.84
C LEU A 97 -5.53 -4.63 -11.86
N LEU A 98 -4.22 -4.62 -12.09
CA LEU A 98 -3.22 -5.03 -11.11
C LEU A 98 -2.69 -3.78 -10.39
N ILE A 99 -2.70 -3.77 -9.07
CA ILE A 99 -2.07 -2.73 -8.26
C ILE A 99 -0.83 -3.33 -7.60
N LEU A 100 0.34 -2.75 -7.87
CA LEU A 100 1.59 -3.04 -7.19
C LEU A 100 1.78 -1.95 -6.11
N ALA A 101 1.44 -2.28 -4.87
CA ALA A 101 1.27 -1.32 -3.77
C ALA A 101 2.50 -1.21 -2.86
N GLY A 102 3.66 -0.89 -3.43
CA GLY A 102 4.92 -0.69 -2.70
C GLY A 102 6.02 -0.20 -3.63
N SER A 103 6.89 0.70 -3.15
CA SER A 103 8.02 1.25 -3.93
C SER A 103 9.06 0.17 -4.29
N ASP A 104 9.11 -0.91 -3.52
CA ASP A 104 9.95 -2.10 -3.75
C ASP A 104 9.62 -2.85 -5.04
N TYR A 105 8.49 -2.56 -5.69
CA TYR A 105 8.07 -3.20 -6.93
C TYR A 105 8.46 -2.48 -8.22
N GLU A 106 9.35 -1.49 -8.19
CA GLU A 106 9.76 -0.78 -9.42
C GLU A 106 10.29 -1.75 -10.49
N THR A 107 11.19 -2.66 -10.11
CA THR A 107 11.74 -3.66 -11.02
C THR A 107 10.66 -4.60 -11.55
N VAL A 108 9.72 -5.03 -10.69
CA VAL A 108 8.60 -5.89 -11.09
C VAL A 108 7.71 -5.17 -12.11
N ALA A 109 7.35 -3.91 -11.84
CA ALA A 109 6.55 -3.10 -12.73
C ALA A 109 7.22 -2.89 -14.10
N ARG A 110 8.52 -2.60 -14.12
CA ARG A 110 9.29 -2.38 -15.36
C ARG A 110 9.48 -3.64 -16.18
N GLU A 111 9.77 -4.76 -15.54
CA GLU A 111 10.15 -5.98 -16.25
C GLU A 111 8.99 -6.92 -16.57
N ARG A 112 7.91 -6.88 -15.79
CA ARG A 112 6.82 -7.87 -15.86
C ARG A 112 5.51 -7.30 -16.38
N CYS A 113 5.24 -6.00 -16.19
CA CYS A 113 4.01 -5.37 -16.66
C CYS A 113 4.05 -4.89 -18.13
N GLY A 114 5.04 -5.31 -18.93
CA GLY A 114 5.06 -5.03 -20.37
C GLY A 114 4.12 -5.93 -21.18
N GLY A 115 3.51 -5.38 -22.23
CA GLY A 115 2.66 -6.15 -23.15
C GLY A 115 1.36 -6.64 -22.52
N LEU A 116 0.72 -5.81 -21.69
CA LEU A 116 -0.60 -6.10 -21.13
C LEU A 116 -1.66 -6.19 -22.23
N ALA A 117 -2.61 -7.11 -22.08
CA ALA A 117 -3.73 -7.27 -22.99
C ALA A 117 -4.68 -6.06 -22.96
N ASP A 118 -5.61 -5.98 -23.92
CA ASP A 118 -6.48 -4.81 -24.08
C ASP A 118 -7.35 -4.50 -22.86
N ASN A 119 -7.79 -5.53 -22.15
CA ASN A 119 -8.58 -5.43 -20.94
C ASN A 119 -7.74 -5.35 -19.66
N GLN A 120 -6.42 -5.41 -19.74
CA GLN A 120 -5.52 -5.38 -18.59
C GLN A 120 -4.88 -3.99 -18.42
N ARG A 121 -4.81 -3.52 -17.17
CA ARG A 121 -4.07 -2.32 -16.76
C ARG A 121 -3.26 -2.64 -15.52
N ALA A 122 -2.17 -1.93 -15.32
CA ALA A 122 -1.43 -1.95 -14.06
C ALA A 122 -1.32 -0.54 -13.46
N LEU A 123 -1.33 -0.46 -12.14
CA LEU A 123 -1.09 0.75 -11.37
C LEU A 123 0.06 0.47 -10.40
N PHE A 124 1.15 1.21 -10.54
CA PHE A 124 2.32 1.10 -9.67
C PHE A 124 2.40 2.29 -8.71
N PHE A 125 2.51 1.99 -7.41
CA PHE A 125 2.61 2.99 -6.36
C PHE A 125 4.08 3.42 -6.14
N GLU A 126 4.26 4.69 -5.82
CA GLU A 126 5.56 5.39 -5.75
C GLU A 126 6.38 5.33 -7.04
N GLY A 127 5.70 5.16 -8.19
CA GLY A 127 6.36 5.05 -9.48
C GLY A 127 6.81 6.38 -10.07
N GLY A 128 7.99 6.36 -10.70
CA GLY A 128 8.44 7.42 -11.59
C GLY A 128 7.60 7.51 -12.88
N TRP A 129 7.82 8.58 -13.65
CA TRP A 129 7.10 8.80 -14.91
C TRP A 129 7.51 7.82 -16.01
N GLY A 130 6.54 7.42 -16.85
CA GLY A 130 6.81 6.81 -18.15
C GLY A 130 7.27 5.35 -18.13
N LEU A 131 6.62 4.49 -17.33
CA LEU A 131 6.95 3.06 -17.30
C LEU A 131 6.71 2.38 -18.65
N LEU A 132 5.45 2.11 -19.00
CA LEU A 132 5.07 1.22 -20.11
C LEU A 132 3.65 1.56 -20.59
N ASP A 133 3.29 1.12 -21.81
CA ASP A 133 1.89 1.18 -22.26
C ASP A 133 0.98 0.44 -21.26
N ARG A 134 -0.19 1.01 -20.96
CA ARG A 134 -1.20 0.46 -20.03
C ARG A 134 -0.76 0.32 -18.58
N VAL A 135 0.39 0.89 -18.22
CA VAL A 135 0.87 1.00 -16.84
C VAL A 135 0.79 2.45 -16.39
N SER A 136 -0.01 2.71 -15.38
CA SER A 136 -0.10 4.01 -14.71
C SER A 136 0.74 4.01 -13.44
N THR A 137 1.20 5.19 -13.04
CA THR A 137 1.89 5.38 -11.76
C THR A 137 1.14 6.34 -10.87
N PHE A 138 1.26 6.11 -9.58
CA PHE A 138 0.79 7.00 -8.52
C PHE A 138 1.97 7.26 -7.61
N SER A 139 2.27 8.53 -7.30
CA SER A 139 3.33 8.89 -6.36
C SER A 139 2.89 10.05 -5.48
N ILE A 140 3.34 10.05 -4.23
CA ILE A 140 3.03 11.12 -3.29
C ILE A 140 4.25 12.03 -3.18
N CYS A 141 4.10 13.29 -3.61
CA CYS A 141 5.13 14.30 -3.39
C CYS A 141 5.17 14.68 -1.91
N ARG A 142 6.16 14.15 -1.18
CA ARG A 142 6.35 14.40 0.26
C ARG A 142 7.25 15.60 0.55
N ASN A 143 7.95 16.10 -0.47
CA ASN A 143 9.01 17.09 -0.34
C ASN A 143 8.53 18.37 0.38
N GLY A 144 7.42 18.97 -0.09
CA GLY A 144 6.90 20.20 0.51
C GLY A 144 6.48 20.03 1.97
N THR A 145 5.80 18.93 2.30
CA THR A 145 5.39 18.64 3.68
C THR A 145 6.61 18.40 4.57
N ALA A 146 7.56 17.58 4.14
CA ALA A 146 8.77 17.29 4.92
C ALA A 146 9.60 18.56 5.16
N TYR A 147 9.74 19.42 4.16
CA TYR A 147 10.39 20.72 4.30
C TYR A 147 9.73 21.62 5.35
N LEU A 148 8.39 21.71 5.32
CA LEU A 148 7.64 22.50 6.31
C LEU A 148 7.80 21.93 7.72
N VAL A 149 7.79 20.60 7.87
CA VAL A 149 8.05 19.94 9.17
C VAL A 149 9.46 20.25 9.68
N GLY A 150 10.47 20.23 8.80
CA GLY A 150 11.82 20.66 9.14
C GLY A 150 11.87 22.12 9.62
N CYS A 151 11.18 23.04 8.93
CA CYS A 151 11.08 24.43 9.36
C CYS A 151 10.44 24.56 10.77
N MET A 152 9.43 23.75 11.07
CA MET A 152 8.76 23.76 12.39
C MET A 152 9.67 23.26 13.52
N ALA A 153 10.66 22.41 13.21
CA ALA A 153 11.62 21.92 14.18
C ALA A 153 12.72 22.94 14.57
N GLN A 154 12.65 24.19 14.08
CA GLN A 154 13.67 25.22 14.33
C GLN A 154 13.95 25.55 15.81
N GLY A 155 13.04 25.23 16.72
CA GLY A 155 13.22 25.42 18.16
C GLY A 155 14.07 24.34 18.83
N CYS A 156 14.40 23.27 18.11
CA CYS A 156 15.17 22.14 18.62
C CYS A 156 16.66 22.36 18.33
N PRO A 157 17.55 22.36 19.35
CA PRO A 157 19.01 22.45 19.15
C PRO A 157 19.59 21.27 18.34
N GLU A 158 18.91 20.13 18.40
CA GLU A 158 19.27 18.91 17.71
C GLU A 158 18.00 18.29 17.10
N ALA A 159 18.11 17.81 15.87
CA ALA A 159 17.05 17.09 15.18
C ALA A 159 17.56 15.72 14.71
N HIS A 160 16.72 14.71 14.82
CA HIS A 160 17.01 13.37 14.34
C HIS A 160 16.00 12.94 13.27
N ILE A 161 16.50 12.41 12.16
CA ILE A 161 15.69 11.75 11.14
C ILE A 161 15.90 10.25 11.28
N VAL A 162 14.82 9.48 11.35
CA VAL A 162 14.88 8.01 11.30
C VAL A 162 14.29 7.54 9.98
N LYS A 163 15.11 6.87 9.17
CA LYS A 163 14.71 6.25 7.90
C LYS A 163 14.58 4.75 8.07
N ALA A 164 13.56 4.17 7.43
CA ALA A 164 13.37 2.71 7.44
C ALA A 164 14.46 1.98 6.64
N CYS A 165 14.63 2.36 5.37
CA CYS A 165 15.47 1.65 4.41
C CYS A 165 16.52 2.59 3.82
N LEU A 166 17.76 2.12 3.69
CA LEU A 166 18.83 2.83 2.99
C LEU A 166 18.58 2.84 1.48
N GLY A 167 18.64 4.01 0.85
CA GLY A 167 18.53 4.12 -0.61
C GLY A 167 17.11 4.02 -1.15
N ASP A 168 16.09 3.95 -0.28
CA ASP A 168 14.70 4.18 -0.70
C ASP A 168 14.53 5.66 -1.07
N MET A 169 14.52 5.93 -2.37
CA MET A 169 14.47 7.29 -2.92
C MET A 169 13.29 8.11 -2.40
N VAL A 170 12.15 7.48 -2.11
CA VAL A 170 10.97 8.17 -1.57
C VAL A 170 11.26 8.77 -0.20
N VAL A 171 11.98 8.01 0.64
CA VAL A 171 12.37 8.44 1.99
C VAL A 171 13.58 9.36 1.96
N GLU A 172 14.55 9.11 1.07
CA GLU A 172 15.73 9.98 0.93
C GLU A 172 15.33 11.40 0.51
N GLU A 173 14.39 11.54 -0.44
CA GLU A 173 13.88 12.85 -0.84
C GLU A 173 13.17 13.58 0.30
N ALA A 174 12.37 12.87 1.10
CA ALA A 174 11.69 13.44 2.26
C ALA A 174 12.69 13.85 3.35
N ALA A 175 13.69 13.02 3.64
CA ALA A 175 14.74 13.32 4.62
C ALA A 175 15.55 14.56 4.22
N SER A 176 15.95 14.65 2.94
CA SER A 176 16.66 15.80 2.39
C SER A 176 15.83 17.09 2.47
N ALA A 177 14.53 17.01 2.18
CA ALA A 177 13.62 18.13 2.28
C ALA A 177 13.46 18.61 3.74
N PHE A 178 13.27 17.70 4.70
CA PHE A 178 13.26 18.02 6.12
C PHE A 178 14.56 18.72 6.54
N ALA A 179 15.72 18.13 6.20
CA ALA A 179 17.02 18.68 6.53
C ALA A 179 17.18 20.11 6.01
N SER A 180 16.77 20.34 4.76
CA SER A 180 16.80 21.67 4.13
C SER A 180 15.90 22.68 4.85
N GLY A 181 14.72 22.26 5.31
CA GLY A 181 13.81 23.10 6.09
C GLY A 181 14.37 23.46 7.47
N TYR A 182 14.89 22.47 8.18
CA TYR A 182 15.47 22.64 9.51
C TYR A 182 16.70 23.56 9.48
N MET A 183 17.65 23.31 8.58
CA MET A 183 18.90 24.06 8.51
C MET A 183 18.72 25.50 8.03
N LYS A 184 17.59 25.84 7.40
CA LYS A 184 17.31 27.21 6.96
C LYS A 184 17.08 28.18 8.13
N TYR A 185 16.52 27.69 9.23
CA TYR A 185 16.12 28.53 10.37
C TYR A 185 16.83 28.17 11.68
N SER A 186 17.52 27.03 11.74
CA SER A 186 18.24 26.54 12.93
C SER A 186 19.73 26.91 12.86
N ALA A 187 20.05 28.20 13.04
CA ALA A 187 21.43 28.66 13.05
C ALA A 187 22.21 28.02 14.21
N GLY A 188 23.13 27.10 13.91
CA GLY A 188 23.91 26.36 14.90
C GLY A 188 23.25 25.08 15.43
N GLY A 189 22.09 24.70 14.87
CA GLY A 189 21.46 23.41 15.17
C GLY A 189 22.24 22.24 14.54
N SER A 190 22.06 21.06 15.12
CA SER A 190 22.65 19.81 14.61
C SER A 190 21.58 18.87 14.09
N LEU A 191 21.93 18.08 13.07
CA LEU A 191 21.02 17.12 12.44
C LEU A 191 21.72 15.79 12.31
N GLU A 192 21.11 14.73 12.83
CA GLU A 192 21.58 13.36 12.67
C GLU A 192 20.57 12.53 11.88
N VAL A 193 21.07 11.66 11.00
CA VAL A 193 20.24 10.77 10.18
C VAL A 193 20.55 9.33 10.53
N HIS A 194 19.53 8.64 11.01
CA HIS A 194 19.54 7.23 11.37
C HIS A 194 18.86 6.42 10.27
N THR A 195 19.36 5.21 10.02
CA THR A 195 18.72 4.26 9.10
C THR A 195 18.60 2.91 9.78
N LEU A 196 17.40 2.31 9.75
CA LEU A 196 17.09 1.08 10.48
C LEU A 196 17.65 -0.17 9.80
N ALA A 197 17.57 -0.23 8.47
CA ALA A 197 18.02 -1.38 7.68
C ALA A 197 18.60 -0.95 6.32
N SER A 198 19.38 -1.84 5.70
CA SER A 198 19.87 -1.69 4.33
C SER A 198 18.87 -2.13 3.27
N ASP A 199 17.68 -2.60 3.69
CA ASP A 199 16.62 -3.10 2.83
C ASP A 199 15.23 -2.75 3.41
N TYR A 200 14.18 -3.20 2.74
CA TYR A 200 12.79 -2.89 3.08
C TYR A 200 12.31 -3.52 4.41
N THR A 201 13.10 -4.37 5.07
CA THR A 201 12.74 -4.91 6.40
C THR A 201 12.66 -3.82 7.47
N GLY A 202 13.34 -2.68 7.27
CA GLY A 202 13.31 -1.56 8.21
C GLY A 202 11.92 -0.96 8.45
N TYR A 203 10.98 -1.13 7.51
CA TYR A 203 9.58 -0.70 7.69
C TYR A 203 8.81 -1.57 8.70
N ALA A 204 9.31 -2.76 9.01
CA ALA A 204 8.76 -3.68 10.00
C ALA A 204 9.59 -3.73 11.30
N MET A 205 10.33 -2.65 11.62
CA MET A 205 11.19 -2.58 12.81
C MET A 205 10.78 -1.51 13.86
N PRO A 206 9.50 -1.45 14.31
CA PRO A 206 9.05 -0.44 15.28
C PRO A 206 9.83 -0.51 16.60
N ASP A 207 10.13 -1.70 17.12
CA ASP A 207 10.90 -1.88 18.36
C ASP A 207 12.32 -1.31 18.28
N SER A 208 12.94 -1.38 17.10
CA SER A 208 14.26 -0.80 16.88
C SER A 208 14.19 0.71 16.86
N THR A 209 13.16 1.29 16.24
CA THR A 209 12.88 2.72 16.31
C THR A 209 12.70 3.18 17.75
N TYR A 210 11.86 2.50 18.55
CA TYR A 210 11.63 2.87 19.95
C TYR A 210 12.91 2.81 20.79
N ARG A 211 13.72 1.75 20.64
CA ARG A 211 14.98 1.62 21.37
C ARG A 211 16.00 2.69 20.96
N MET A 212 16.01 3.08 19.69
CA MET A 212 16.88 4.16 19.20
C MET A 212 16.46 5.50 19.80
N MET A 213 15.17 5.83 19.75
CA MET A 213 14.67 7.10 20.32
C MET A 213 14.86 7.15 21.84
N ALA A 214 14.70 6.03 22.54
CA ALA A 214 14.99 5.97 23.98
C ALA A 214 16.47 6.23 24.32
N ARG A 215 17.41 5.85 23.44
CA ARG A 215 18.85 6.15 23.62
C ARG A 215 19.13 7.63 23.37
N VAL A 216 18.58 8.17 22.28
CA VAL A 216 18.69 9.59 21.95
C VAL A 216 18.18 10.47 23.10
N ASP A 217 17.05 10.11 23.70
CA ASP A 217 16.49 10.83 24.85
C ASP A 217 17.36 10.70 26.11
N ALA A 218 17.89 9.49 26.38
CA ALA A 218 18.79 9.25 27.51
C ALA A 218 20.11 10.02 27.41
N ASP A 219 20.62 10.22 26.19
CA ASP A 219 21.85 10.97 25.91
C ASP A 219 21.63 12.50 25.93
N ASN A 220 20.37 12.97 25.87
CA ASN A 220 19.97 14.38 25.91
C ASN A 220 18.86 14.68 26.96
N PRO A 221 19.12 14.51 28.27
CA PRO A 221 18.09 14.58 29.33
C PRO A 221 17.55 15.99 29.65
N CYS A 222 17.79 17.00 28.81
CA CYS A 222 17.43 18.41 29.04
C CYS A 222 16.38 18.94 28.05
N GLY A 223 15.46 18.07 27.60
CA GLY A 223 14.18 18.47 27.01
C GLY A 223 13.12 18.79 28.07
#